data_AF-A0A5J5W5P5-F1
#
_entry.id   AF-A0A5J5W5P5-F1
#
_cell.length_a   1.000
_cell.length_b   1.000
_cell.length_c   1.000
_cell.angle_alpha   90.00
_cell.angle_beta   90.00
_cell.angle_gamma   90.00
#
_symmetry.space_group_name_H-M   'P 1'
#
loop_
_entity.id
_entity.type
_entity.pdbx_description
1 polymer ?
#
loop_
_entity_poly.entity_id
_entity_poly.type
_entity_poly.pdbx_seq_one_letter_code
_entity_poly.pdbx_strand_id
1 'polypeptide(L)' 'MSLSYPHTSEQNKVAERKHRHIVETGLTILAQSNLPMGYWGYAFYSSIHITNYLPTQVLKGQSFYQVFYGREPTYDNL' A
#
# COMPACT_ATOMS: atom_id res chain seq x y z
N MET A 1 -1.83 2.12 24.29
CA MET A 1 -1.14 3.42 24.08
C MET A 1 0.10 3.13 23.25
N SER A 2 0.01 3.21 21.91
CA SER A 2 1.08 2.75 21.02
C SER A 2 2.27 3.71 21.05
N LEU A 3 3.43 3.14 21.32
CA LEU A 3 4.71 3.80 21.53
C LEU A 3 5.26 4.40 20.21
N SER A 4 4.88 5.64 19.88
CA SER A 4 5.63 6.45 18.92
C SER A 4 6.74 7.21 19.65
N TYR A 5 8.00 6.95 19.31
CA TYR A 5 9.14 7.68 19.86
C TYR A 5 9.01 9.18 19.51
N PRO A 6 8.99 10.12 20.47
CA PRO A 6 8.63 11.52 20.23
C PRO A 6 9.60 12.33 19.35
N HIS A 7 10.67 11.73 18.82
CA HIS A 7 11.81 12.45 18.23
C HIS A 7 12.03 12.31 16.72
N THR A 8 11.07 11.82 15.95
CA THR A 8 11.17 11.88 14.47
C THR A 8 9.83 12.23 13.84
N SER A 9 9.44 13.49 13.94
CA SER A 9 8.28 14.07 13.21
C SER A 9 8.23 13.62 11.74
N GLU A 10 9.39 13.50 11.09
CA GLU A 10 9.50 13.05 9.71
C GLU A 10 9.12 11.57 9.49
N GLN A 11 9.42 10.67 10.43
CA GLN A 11 9.03 9.25 10.33
C GLN A 11 7.52 9.08 10.50
N ASN A 12 6.91 9.82 11.42
CA ASN A 12 5.45 9.83 11.57
C ASN A 12 4.78 10.37 10.31
N LYS A 13 5.29 11.45 9.70
CA LYS A 13 4.76 11.96 8.43
C LYS A 13 4.80 10.93 7.30
N VAL A 14 5.89 10.15 7.20
CA VAL A 14 5.98 9.06 6.20
C VAL A 14 4.96 7.97 6.47
N ALA A 15 4.83 7.54 7.73
CA ALA A 15 3.86 6.53 8.14
C ALA A 15 2.41 6.99 7.90
N GLU A 16 2.08 8.23 8.25
CA GLU A 16 0.76 8.84 8.04
C GLU A 16 0.40 8.93 6.55
N ARG A 17 1.35 9.37 5.69
CA ARG A 17 1.14 9.41 4.24
C ARG A 17 0.86 8.02 3.67
N LYS A 18 1.64 7.01 4.09
CA LYS A 18 1.46 5.63 3.62
C LYS A 18 0.13 5.04 4.11
N HIS A 19 -0.23 5.29 5.37
CA HIS A 19 -1.51 4.86 5.93
C HIS A 19 -2.69 5.46 5.17
N ARG A 20 -2.67 6.79 4.94
CA ARG A 20 -3.72 7.47 4.18
C ARG A 20 -3.87 6.90 2.76
N HIS A 21 -2.76 6.70 2.06
CA HIS A 21 -2.77 6.15 0.70
C HIS A 21 -3.40 4.74 0.64
N ILE A 22 -3.06 3.86 1.59
CA ILE A 22 -3.65 2.51 1.68
C ILE A 22 -5.16 2.60 1.96
N VAL A 23 -5.58 3.49 2.87
CA VAL A 23 -7.00 3.68 3.20
C VAL A 23 -7.78 4.18 1.99
N GLU A 24 -7.30 5.22 1.31
CA GLU A 24 -7.94 5.77 0.12
C GLU A 24 -8.04 4.73 -1.01
N THR A 25 -6.97 3.99 -1.25
CA THR A 25 -6.93 2.97 -2.31
C THR A 25 -7.83 1.77 -1.97
N GLY A 26 -7.81 1.28 -0.73
CA GLY A 26 -8.68 0.20 -0.27
C GLY A 26 -10.17 0.55 -0.37
N LEU A 27 -10.55 1.77 0.04
CA LEU A 27 -11.91 2.27 -0.10
C LEU A 27 -12.32 2.44 -1.58
N THR A 28 -11.39 2.88 -2.42
CA THR A 28 -11.62 3.00 -3.87
C THR A 28 -11.88 1.64 -4.50
N ILE A 29 -11.07 0.63 -4.19
CA ILE A 29 -11.29 -0.75 -4.68
C ILE A 29 -12.63 -1.30 -4.21
N LEU A 30 -12.99 -1.10 -2.94
CA LEU A 30 -14.26 -1.56 -2.40
C LEU A 30 -15.45 -0.90 -3.10
N ALA A 31 -15.38 0.42 -3.33
CA ALA A 31 -16.41 1.16 -4.04
C ALA A 31 -16.52 0.75 -5.52
N GLN A 32 -15.39 0.57 -6.21
CA GLN A 32 -15.34 0.21 -7.63
C GLN A 32 -15.78 -1.24 -7.89
N SER A 33 -15.48 -2.15 -6.99
CA SER A 33 -15.85 -3.57 -7.10
C SER A 33 -17.33 -3.84 -6.78
N ASN A 34 -18.06 -2.83 -6.28
CA ASN A 34 -19.44 -2.96 -5.83
C ASN A 34 -19.64 -4.09 -4.80
N LEU A 35 -18.60 -4.38 -4.01
CA LEU A 35 -18.61 -5.43 -3.00
C LEU A 35 -19.22 -4.91 -1.69
N PRO A 36 -19.94 -5.77 -0.94
CA PRO A 36 -20.40 -5.43 0.40
C PRO A 36 -19.25 -5.06 1.34
N MET A 37 -19.51 -4.22 2.35
CA MET A 37 -18.51 -3.80 3.34
C MET A 37 -17.81 -4.98 4.05
N GLY A 38 -18.46 -6.16 4.12
CA GLY A 38 -17.84 -7.39 4.65
C GLY A 38 -16.55 -7.82 3.94
N TYR A 39 -16.30 -7.36 2.72
CA TYR A 39 -15.09 -7.66 1.94
C TYR A 39 -13.96 -6.64 2.15
N TRP A 40 -14.09 -5.71 3.10
CA TRP A 40 -13.07 -4.69 3.36
C TRP A 40 -11.66 -5.29 3.50
N GLY A 41 -11.50 -6.43 4.18
CA GLY A 41 -10.20 -7.09 4.33
C GLY A 41 -9.53 -7.45 2.99
N TYR A 42 -10.31 -7.95 2.03
CA TYR A 42 -9.82 -8.25 0.68
C TYR A 42 -9.48 -6.98 -0.10
N ALA A 43 -10.28 -5.93 0.03
CA ALA A 43 -10.02 -4.65 -0.64
C ALA A 43 -8.71 -4.01 -0.14
N PHE A 44 -8.48 -4.02 1.19
CA PHE A 44 -7.23 -3.52 1.79
C PHE A 44 -6.03 -4.42 1.47
N TYR A 45 -6.20 -5.75 1.45
CA TYR A 45 -5.16 -6.67 1.00
C TYR A 45 -4.75 -6.38 -0.45
N SER A 46 -5.74 -6.23 -1.33
CA SER A 46 -5.52 -5.90 -2.75
C SER A 46 -4.83 -4.55 -2.92
N SER A 47 -5.24 -3.53 -2.16
CA SER A 47 -4.57 -2.23 -2.14
C SER A 47 -3.09 -2.35 -1.80
N ILE A 48 -2.75 -3.06 -0.72
CA ILE A 48 -1.36 -3.25 -0.31
C ILE A 48 -0.59 -4.03 -1.38
N HIS A 49 -1.21 -5.07 -1.94
CA HIS A 49 -0.60 -5.89 -2.98
C HIS A 49 -0.27 -5.05 -4.22
N ILE A 50 -1.25 -4.32 -4.76
CA ILE A 50 -1.09 -3.43 -5.91
C ILE A 50 -0.04 -2.35 -5.63
N THR A 51 -0.12 -1.65 -4.49
CA THR A 51 0.85 -0.60 -4.14
C THR A 51 2.29 -1.14 -4.07
N ASN A 52 2.49 -2.38 -3.61
CA ASN A 52 3.82 -2.98 -3.54
C ASN A 52 4.35 -3.41 -4.92
N TYR A 53 3.46 -3.73 -5.87
CA TYR A 53 3.80 -4.24 -7.20
C TYR A 53 3.86 -3.14 -8.27
N LEU A 54 3.24 -1.99 -8.03
CA LEU A 54 3.28 -0.88 -8.98
C LEU A 54 4.65 -0.21 -9.01
N PRO A 55 5.18 0.09 -10.21
CA PRO A 55 6.39 0.88 -10.35
C PRO A 55 6.13 2.30 -9.86
N THR A 56 7.08 2.87 -9.13
CA THR A 56 6.97 4.25 -8.61
C THR A 56 8.10 5.12 -9.11
N GLN A 57 7.81 6.40 -9.37
CA GLN A 57 8.84 7.36 -9.81
C GLN A 57 9.93 7.57 -8.76
N VAL A 58 9.57 7.48 -7.47
CA VAL A 58 10.51 7.57 -6.35
C VAL A 58 11.58 6.47 -6.43
N LEU A 59 11.22 5.30 -6.96
CA LEU A 59 12.11 4.16 -7.16
C LEU A 59 12.61 4.05 -8.61
N LYS A 60 12.62 5.16 -9.37
CA LYS A 60 13.09 5.20 -10.78
C LYS A 60 12.36 4.19 -11.69
N GLY A 61 11.07 3.96 -11.43
CA GLY A 61 10.26 3.03 -12.20
C GLY A 61 10.33 1.58 -11.71
N GLN A 62 11.01 1.30 -10.59
CA GLN A 62 10.95 -0.01 -9.92
C GLN A 62 9.76 -0.09 -8.96
N SER A 63 9.28 -1.30 -8.73
CA SER A 63 8.27 -1.56 -7.69
C SER A 63 8.91 -1.76 -6.32
N PHE A 64 8.15 -1.58 -5.24
CA PHE A 64 8.64 -1.90 -3.90
C PHE A 64 9.00 -3.38 -3.77
N TYR A 65 8.22 -4.26 -4.42
CA TYR A 65 8.50 -5.69 -4.49
C TYR A 65 9.88 -5.95 -5.10
N GLN A 66 10.19 -5.30 -6.22
CA GLN A 66 11.48 -5.45 -6.89
C GLN A 66 12.64 -4.97 -6.04
N VAL A 67 12.51 -3.83 -5.37
CA VAL A 67 13.55 -3.30 -4.48
C VAL A 67 13.74 -4.21 -3.26
N PHE A 68 12.67 -4.76 -2.71
CA PHE A 68 12.71 -5.56 -1.49
C PHE A 68 13.22 -6.99 -1.72
N TYR A 69 12.77 -7.64 -2.81
CA TYR A 69 13.10 -9.04 -3.11
C TYR A 69 14.20 -9.20 -4.16
N GLY A 70 14.64 -8.12 -4.81
CA GLY A 70 15.68 -8.15 -5.85
C GLY A 70 15.26 -8.86 -7.16
N ARG A 71 13.95 -9.11 -7.36
CA ARG A 71 13.39 -9.78 -8.52
C ARG A 71 12.18 -9.02 -9.06
N GLU A 72 11.95 -9.09 -10.36
CA GLU A 72 10.74 -8.53 -10.97
C GLU A 72 9.48 -9.20 -10.37
N PRO A 73 8.41 -8.42 -10.11
CA PRO A 73 7.12 -8.99 -9.76
C PRO A 73 6.58 -9.82 -10.92
N THR A 74 6.04 -10.99 -10.60
CA THR A 74 5.28 -11.79 -11.56
C THR A 74 3.81 -11.44 -11.41
N TYR A 75 3.13 -11.15 -12.53
CA TYR A 75 1.76 -10.64 -12.55
C TYR A 75 0.69 -11.75 -12.64
N ASP A 76 1.07 -13.02 -12.45
CA ASP A 76 0.17 -14.17 -12.64
C ASP A 76 -1.06 -14.15 -11.72
N ASN A 77 -1.02 -13.37 -10.64
CA ASN A 77 -2.06 -13.28 -9.62
C ASN A 77 -2.68 -11.86 -9.49
N LEU A 78 -2.54 -11.02 -10.53
CA LEU A 78 -3.06 -9.63 -10.56
C LEU A 78 -4.28 -9.48 -11.48
#